data_AF-A0A0D0QRW5-F1
#
_entry.id   AF-A0A0D0QRW5-F1
#
_cell.length_a   1.000
_cell.length_b   1.000
_cell.length_c   1.000
_cell.angle_alpha   90.00
_cell.angle_beta   90.00
_cell.angle_gamma   90.00
#
_symmetry.space_group_name_H-M   'P 1'
#
loop_
_entity.id
_entity.type
_entity.pdbx_description
1 polymer ?
#
loop_
_entity_poly.entity_id
_entity_poly.type
_entity_poly.pdbx_seq_one_letter_code
_entity_poly.pdbx_strand_id
1 'polypeptide(L)'
;MEQKERKTDLRVIKTREAIHSAFREMVCEMDADQITIKELTDRARIHRKTFYLHYTSIEALYADLLTQVGNEIKELLSTLPVPINPAETVRTVYEYLASKDKFIEKLICNNTYREFCNNLFTSVMKYNKDRYNPFSDLPEDEFNIITTYLSTTLLDIYRQWVADKKKMSLNRLIEIASTLTANGFYGMINQP
;
A
#
# COMPACT_ATOMS: atom_id res chain seq x y z
N MET A 1 29.10 26.13 -7.86
CA MET A 1 27.62 25.96 -7.85
C MET A 1 27.24 24.63 -7.19
N GLU A 2 27.94 23.53 -7.49
CA GLU A 2 27.73 22.20 -6.90
C GLU A 2 27.67 22.09 -5.36
N GLN A 3 28.49 22.84 -4.60
CA GLN A 3 28.44 22.74 -3.13
C GLN A 3 27.15 23.36 -2.54
N LYS A 4 26.58 24.37 -3.20
CA LYS A 4 25.35 25.03 -2.77
C LYS A 4 24.12 24.18 -3.12
N GLU A 5 24.16 23.51 -4.28
CA GLU A 5 23.16 22.52 -4.68
C GLU A 5 23.19 21.31 -3.75
N ARG A 6 24.36 20.70 -3.50
CA ARG A 6 24.52 19.59 -2.54
C ARG A 6 24.02 19.93 -1.13
N LYS A 7 24.31 21.14 -0.64
CA LYS A 7 23.84 21.59 0.69
C LYS A 7 22.33 21.81 0.74
N THR A 8 21.74 22.24 -0.38
CA THR A 8 20.28 22.42 -0.51
C THR A 8 19.60 21.05 -0.54
N ASP A 9 20.16 20.10 -1.28
CA ASP A 9 19.68 18.72 -1.37
C ASP A 9 19.68 18.03 0.01
N LEU A 10 20.78 18.13 0.75
CA LEU A 10 20.86 17.60 2.13
C LEU A 10 19.82 18.22 3.08
N ARG A 11 19.48 19.50 2.91
CA ARG A 11 18.42 20.15 3.70
C ARG A 11 17.04 19.60 3.33
N VAL A 12 16.78 19.38 2.04
CA VAL A 12 15.52 18.80 1.55
C VAL A 12 15.33 17.39 2.11
N ILE A 13 16.36 16.55 2.01
CA ILE A 13 16.34 15.16 2.51
C ILE A 13 16.03 15.14 4.01
N LYS A 14 16.82 15.86 4.83
CA LYS A 14 16.61 15.91 6.28
C LYS A 14 15.23 16.42 6.68
N THR A 15 14.69 17.37 5.93
CA THR A 15 13.35 17.91 6.20
C THR A 15 12.27 16.88 5.87
N ARG A 16 12.39 16.17 4.75
CA ARG A 16 11.47 15.07 4.40
C ARG A 16 11.53 13.94 5.44
N GLU A 17 12.73 13.56 5.86
CA GLU A 17 12.92 12.54 6.92
C GLU A 17 12.24 12.96 8.24
N ALA A 18 12.39 14.22 8.64
CA ALA A 18 11.74 14.74 9.85
C ALA A 18 10.21 14.72 9.73
N ILE A 19 9.66 15.11 8.57
CA ILE A 19 8.22 15.05 8.29
C ILE A 19 7.73 13.60 8.34
N HIS A 20 8.43 12.67 7.67
CA HIS A 20 8.08 11.25 7.63
C HIS A 20 8.12 10.62 9.01
N SER A 21 9.15 10.90 9.81
CA SER A 21 9.26 10.39 11.19
C SER A 21 8.11 10.87 12.06
N ALA A 22 7.86 12.18 12.10
CA ALA A 22 6.78 12.75 12.89
C ALA A 22 5.40 12.21 12.47
N PHE A 23 5.20 12.04 11.16
CA PHE A 23 3.95 11.48 10.64
C PHE A 23 3.77 10.01 11.00
N ARG A 24 4.84 9.20 10.93
CA ARG A 24 4.81 7.78 11.34
C ARG A 24 4.39 7.62 12.80
N GLU A 25 4.93 8.47 13.67
CA GLU A 25 4.55 8.53 15.08
C GLU A 25 3.08 8.89 15.26
N MET A 26 2.62 9.96 14.61
CA MET A 26 1.23 10.40 14.67
C MET A 26 0.27 9.29 14.21
N VAL A 27 0.54 8.64 13.07
CA VAL A 27 -0.29 7.53 12.58
C VAL A 27 -0.36 6.41 13.62
N CYS A 28 0.71 6.11 14.34
CA CYS A 28 0.67 5.10 15.41
C CYS A 28 -0.21 5.50 16.60
N GLU A 29 -0.32 6.80 16.88
CA GLU A 29 -0.98 7.36 18.06
C GLU A 29 -2.46 7.73 17.85
N MET A 30 -2.84 8.16 16.65
CA MET A 30 -4.17 8.75 16.39
C MET A 30 -4.80 8.26 15.09
N ASP A 31 -6.07 8.57 14.88
CA ASP A 31 -6.79 8.28 13.65
C ASP A 31 -6.58 9.38 12.59
N ALA A 32 -6.90 9.06 11.33
CA ALA A 32 -6.50 9.90 10.19
C ALA A 32 -7.08 11.32 10.23
N ASP A 33 -8.32 11.46 10.71
CA ASP A 33 -9.06 12.71 10.85
C ASP A 33 -8.51 13.62 11.96
N GLN A 34 -7.72 13.07 12.88
CA GLN A 34 -7.10 13.81 13.97
C GLN A 34 -5.74 14.41 13.57
N ILE A 35 -5.13 13.94 12.48
CA ILE A 35 -3.82 14.42 12.06
C ILE A 35 -3.94 15.82 11.49
N THR A 36 -3.20 16.78 12.07
CA THR A 36 -3.18 18.17 11.60
C THR A 36 -1.78 18.60 11.15
N ILE A 37 -1.71 19.47 10.14
CA ILE A 37 -0.44 20.04 9.66
C ILE A 37 0.28 20.77 10.79
N LYS A 38 -0.47 21.44 11.68
CA LYS A 38 0.09 22.17 12.82
C LYS A 38 0.89 21.24 13.72
N GLU A 39 0.24 20.20 14.24
CA GLU A 39 0.90 19.26 15.14
C GLU A 39 2.05 18.51 14.46
N LEU A 40 1.86 18.12 13.20
CA LEU A 40 2.93 17.51 12.40
C LEU A 40 4.17 18.42 12.30
N THR A 41 3.97 19.71 12.01
CA THR A 41 5.07 20.67 11.88
C THR A 41 5.76 20.93 13.21
N ASP A 42 5.00 20.94 14.31
CA ASP A 42 5.53 21.10 15.67
C ASP A 42 6.41 19.90 16.06
N ARG A 43 5.93 18.67 15.82
CA ARG A 43 6.69 17.42 16.07
C ARG A 43 7.93 17.31 15.18
N ALA A 44 7.81 17.63 13.90
CA ALA A 44 8.92 17.64 12.95
C ALA A 44 9.91 18.80 13.17
N ARG A 45 9.59 19.76 14.05
CA ARG A 45 10.38 20.96 14.35
C ARG A 45 10.66 21.81 13.11
N ILE A 46 9.63 22.02 12.28
CA ILE A 46 9.71 22.84 11.07
C ILE A 46 8.63 23.90 11.07
N HIS A 47 8.83 24.96 10.29
CA HIS A 47 7.74 25.92 10.05
C HIS A 47 6.70 25.31 9.10
N ARG A 48 5.44 25.70 9.26
CA ARG A 48 4.35 25.31 8.35
C ARG A 48 4.63 25.68 6.88
N LYS A 49 5.29 26.82 6.63
CA LYS A 49 5.73 27.18 5.27
C LYS A 49 6.71 26.16 4.69
N THR A 50 7.57 25.58 5.52
CA THR A 50 8.52 24.53 5.10
C THR A 50 7.79 23.25 4.72
N PHE A 51 6.76 22.84 5.45
CA PHE A 51 5.92 21.69 5.06
C PHE A 51 5.36 21.86 3.65
N TYR A 52 4.79 23.04 3.35
CA TYR A 52 4.22 23.33 2.04
C TYR A 52 5.22 23.43 0.89
N LEU A 53 6.53 23.47 1.17
CA LEU A 53 7.56 23.31 0.12
C LEU A 53 7.74 21.85 -0.31
N HIS A 54 7.29 20.89 0.51
CA HIS A 54 7.42 19.46 0.25
C HIS A 54 6.08 18.79 -0.09
N TYR A 55 4.99 19.22 0.54
CA TYR A 55 3.68 18.59 0.42
C TYR A 55 2.57 19.64 0.33
N THR A 56 1.64 19.47 -0.61
CA THR A 56 0.49 20.38 -0.77
C THR A 56 -0.55 20.21 0.34
N SER A 57 -0.63 19.01 0.91
CA SER A 57 -1.59 18.66 1.97
C SER A 57 -1.13 17.42 2.74
N ILE A 58 -1.89 17.01 3.77
CA ILE A 58 -1.62 15.75 4.49
C ILE A 58 -1.89 14.55 3.58
N GLU A 59 -2.91 14.62 2.73
CA GLU A 59 -3.26 13.62 1.73
C GLU A 59 -2.11 13.39 0.74
N ALA A 60 -1.41 14.45 0.34
CA ALA A 60 -0.21 14.32 -0.49
C ALA A 60 0.93 13.58 0.24
N LEU A 61 1.08 13.78 1.56
CA LEU A 61 2.04 13.05 2.38
C LEU A 61 1.64 11.58 2.54
N TYR A 62 0.35 11.26 2.75
CA TYR A 62 -0.14 9.88 2.73
C TYR A 62 0.20 9.20 1.40
N ALA A 63 -0.09 9.87 0.28
CA ALA A 63 0.17 9.32 -1.05
C ALA A 63 1.66 9.03 -1.28
N ASP A 64 2.56 9.93 -0.85
CA ASP A 64 4.01 9.74 -0.94
C ASP A 64 4.47 8.48 -0.16
N LEU A 65 4.01 8.33 1.08
CA LEU A 65 4.36 7.17 1.92
C LEU A 65 3.77 5.87 1.41
N LEU A 66 2.51 5.88 0.97
CA LEU A 66 1.88 4.70 0.38
C LEU A 66 2.51 4.32 -0.95
N THR A 67 2.94 5.29 -1.76
CA THR A 67 3.65 5.01 -3.01
C THR A 67 4.92 4.22 -2.77
N GLN A 68 5.66 4.48 -1.69
CA GLN A 68 6.82 3.67 -1.31
C GLN A 68 6.42 2.21 -1.05
N VAL A 69 5.38 1.99 -0.25
CA VAL A 69 4.83 0.64 0.04
C VAL A 69 4.39 -0.06 -1.23
N GLY A 70 3.71 0.63 -2.15
CA GLY A 70 3.26 0.05 -3.41
C GLY A 70 4.40 -0.26 -4.35
N ASN A 71 5.46 0.55 -4.36
CA ASN A 71 6.65 0.28 -5.17
C ASN A 71 7.40 -0.96 -4.65
N GLU A 72 7.52 -1.13 -3.34
CA GLU A 72 8.08 -2.36 -2.74
C GLU A 72 7.25 -3.59 -3.13
N ILE A 73 5.91 -3.50 -3.07
CA ILE A 73 5.03 -4.59 -3.52
C ILE A 73 5.21 -4.86 -5.02
N LYS A 74 5.26 -3.81 -5.86
CA LYS A 74 5.48 -3.97 -7.31
C LYS A 74 6.81 -4.65 -7.60
N GLU A 75 7.88 -4.27 -6.90
CA GLU A 75 9.19 -4.89 -7.03
C GLU A 75 9.15 -6.36 -6.64
N LEU A 76 8.53 -6.71 -5.50
CA LEU A 76 8.33 -8.09 -5.08
C LEU A 76 7.56 -8.90 -6.12
N LEU A 77 6.41 -8.41 -6.57
CA LEU A 77 5.59 -9.07 -7.59
C LEU A 77 6.31 -9.17 -8.94
N SER A 78 7.23 -8.25 -9.23
CA SER A 78 8.01 -8.29 -10.45
C SER A 78 9.00 -9.47 -10.51
N THR A 79 9.27 -10.13 -9.38
CA THR A 79 10.12 -11.33 -9.33
C THR A 79 9.35 -12.62 -9.63
N LEU A 80 8.01 -12.59 -9.61
CA LEU A 80 7.18 -13.77 -9.84
C LEU A 80 7.15 -14.17 -11.32
N PRO A 81 7.10 -15.47 -11.63
CA PRO A 81 7.03 -15.95 -13.02
C PRO A 81 5.70 -15.54 -13.69
N VAL A 82 5.73 -15.49 -15.03
CA VAL A 82 4.56 -15.30 -15.87
C VAL A 82 4.28 -16.62 -16.61
N PRO A 83 3.02 -17.12 -16.67
CA PRO A 83 1.79 -16.53 -16.15
C PRO A 83 1.76 -16.46 -14.62
N ILE A 84 1.17 -15.38 -14.09
CA ILE A 84 1.15 -15.13 -12.65
C ILE A 84 0.31 -16.20 -11.95
N ASN A 85 0.86 -16.82 -10.91
CA ASN A 85 0.12 -17.71 -10.02
C ASN A 85 -0.58 -16.87 -8.92
N PRO A 86 -1.92 -16.88 -8.83
CA PRO A 86 -2.65 -16.10 -7.83
C PRO A 86 -2.31 -16.53 -6.39
N ALA A 87 -2.03 -17.81 -6.15
CA ALA A 87 -1.66 -18.31 -4.83
C ALA A 87 -0.26 -17.81 -4.38
N GLU A 88 0.69 -17.73 -5.32
CA GLU A 88 2.01 -17.14 -5.04
C GLU A 88 1.90 -15.64 -4.79
N THR A 89 1.06 -14.94 -5.57
CA THR A 89 0.79 -13.51 -5.36
C THR A 89 0.25 -13.24 -3.95
N VAL A 90 -0.75 -14.00 -3.52
CA VAL A 90 -1.32 -13.90 -2.15
C VAL A 90 -0.23 -14.13 -1.11
N ARG A 91 0.56 -15.20 -1.26
CA ARG A 91 1.65 -15.52 -0.34
C ARG A 91 2.65 -14.36 -0.23
N THR A 92 3.19 -13.92 -1.35
CA THR A 92 4.20 -12.84 -1.41
C THR A 92 3.70 -11.57 -0.77
N VAL A 93 2.46 -11.15 -1.07
CA VAL A 93 1.87 -9.95 -0.48
C VAL A 93 1.66 -10.12 1.03
N TYR A 94 1.15 -11.26 1.48
CA TYR A 94 0.83 -11.47 2.91
C TYR A 94 2.09 -11.60 3.78
N GLU A 95 3.11 -12.29 3.29
CA GLU A 95 4.41 -12.38 3.96
C GLU A 95 5.07 -11.00 4.04
N TYR A 96 5.02 -10.22 2.95
CA TYR A 96 5.47 -8.83 2.96
C TYR A 96 4.72 -8.01 4.00
N LEU A 97 3.39 -7.98 3.97
CA LEU A 97 2.59 -7.18 4.90
C LEU A 97 2.82 -7.61 6.36
N ALA A 98 2.89 -8.91 6.64
CA ALA A 98 3.13 -9.44 7.98
C ALA A 98 4.54 -9.14 8.52
N SER A 99 5.50 -8.85 7.64
CA SER A 99 6.86 -8.45 8.02
C SER A 99 6.99 -6.99 8.44
N LYS A 100 5.96 -6.16 8.20
CA LYS A 100 6.03 -4.72 8.41
C LYS A 100 5.75 -4.31 9.84
N ASP A 101 6.21 -3.11 10.16
CA ASP A 101 6.03 -2.50 11.47
C ASP A 101 4.57 -2.08 11.73
N LYS A 102 4.32 -1.67 12.99
CA LYS A 102 3.01 -1.20 13.44
C LYS A 102 2.48 -0.02 12.64
N PHE A 103 3.37 0.84 12.12
CA PHE A 103 2.97 2.00 11.33
C PHE A 103 2.31 1.54 10.03
N ILE A 104 2.97 0.66 9.27
CA ILE A 104 2.43 0.13 8.02
C ILE A 104 1.19 -0.72 8.27
N GLU A 105 1.20 -1.57 9.31
CA GLU A 105 0.02 -2.36 9.67
C GLU A 105 -1.19 -1.46 9.96
N LYS A 106 -1.01 -0.41 10.76
CA LYS A 106 -2.10 0.53 11.09
C LYS A 106 -2.56 1.28 9.85
N LEU A 107 -1.65 1.77 9.03
CA LEU A 107 -1.97 2.48 7.79
C LEU A 107 -2.84 1.60 6.87
N ILE A 108 -2.52 0.31 6.76
CA ILE A 108 -3.22 -0.63 5.88
C ILE A 108 -4.55 -1.14 6.47
N CYS A 109 -4.60 -1.38 7.77
CA CYS A 109 -5.68 -2.13 8.41
C CYS A 109 -6.71 -1.28 9.16
N ASN A 110 -6.33 -0.12 9.69
CA ASN A 110 -7.24 0.74 10.43
C ASN A 110 -8.25 1.40 9.48
N ASN A 111 -9.52 1.38 9.88
CA ASN A 111 -10.66 1.88 9.11
C ASN A 111 -10.49 3.31 8.61
N THR A 112 -9.93 4.21 9.41
CA THR A 112 -9.79 5.64 9.05
C THR A 112 -8.75 5.88 7.96
N TYR A 113 -7.86 4.91 7.72
CA TYR A 113 -6.80 5.00 6.72
C TYR A 113 -7.09 4.19 5.44
N ARG A 114 -8.17 3.38 5.44
CA ARG A 114 -8.46 2.40 4.37
C ARG A 114 -8.56 3.00 2.98
N GLU A 115 -9.21 4.15 2.85
CA GLU A 115 -9.42 4.80 1.54
C GLU A 115 -8.09 5.10 0.84
N PHE A 116 -7.13 5.66 1.59
CA PHE A 116 -5.79 5.94 1.08
C PHE A 116 -5.10 4.66 0.60
N CYS A 117 -5.19 3.57 1.36
CA CYS A 117 -4.60 2.28 1.00
C CYS A 117 -5.30 1.59 -0.18
N ASN A 118 -6.61 1.71 -0.31
CA ASN A 118 -7.33 1.10 -1.43
C ASN A 118 -6.84 1.70 -2.76
N ASN A 119 -6.64 3.02 -2.81
CA ASN A 119 -6.07 3.71 -3.97
C ASN A 119 -4.68 3.18 -4.35
N LEU A 120 -3.85 2.85 -3.35
CA LEU A 120 -2.54 2.23 -3.57
C LEU A 120 -2.65 0.87 -4.26
N PHE A 121 -3.47 -0.04 -3.72
CA PHE A 121 -3.59 -1.39 -4.26
C PHE A 121 -4.20 -1.40 -5.66
N THR A 122 -5.15 -0.50 -5.95
CA THR A 122 -5.62 -0.28 -7.32
C THR A 122 -4.48 0.14 -8.25
N SER A 123 -3.57 1.02 -7.82
CA SER A 123 -2.38 1.40 -8.61
C SER A 123 -1.41 0.23 -8.84
N VAL A 124 -1.20 -0.61 -7.83
CA VAL A 124 -0.35 -1.82 -7.93
C VAL A 124 -0.96 -2.84 -8.91
N MET A 125 -2.27 -3.03 -8.90
CA MET A 125 -2.94 -3.95 -9.80
C MET A 125 -2.94 -3.46 -11.25
N LYS A 126 -3.09 -2.15 -11.47
CA LYS A 126 -2.92 -1.54 -12.80
C LYS A 126 -1.51 -1.77 -13.36
N TYR A 127 -0.47 -1.62 -12.54
CA TYR A 127 0.90 -1.94 -12.96
C TYR A 127 1.08 -3.40 -13.36
N ASN A 128 0.48 -4.34 -12.61
CA ASN A 128 0.54 -5.76 -12.96
C ASN A 128 -0.18 -6.07 -14.28
N LYS A 129 -1.28 -5.37 -14.60
CA LYS A 129 -1.97 -5.47 -15.90
C LYS A 129 -1.00 -5.24 -17.07
N ASP A 130 -0.16 -4.22 -16.98
CA ASP A 130 0.79 -3.87 -18.04
C ASP A 130 1.88 -4.94 -18.24
N ARG A 131 2.18 -5.73 -17.19
CA ARG A 131 3.12 -6.86 -17.25
C ARG A 131 2.49 -8.13 -17.80
N TYR A 132 1.30 -8.48 -17.31
CA TYR A 132 0.55 -9.66 -17.73
C TYR A 132 -0.93 -9.47 -17.40
N ASN A 133 -1.77 -9.39 -18.42
CA ASN A 133 -3.21 -9.32 -18.26
C ASN A 133 -3.87 -10.60 -18.80
N PRO A 134 -4.21 -11.57 -17.94
CA PRO A 134 -4.92 -12.78 -18.36
C PRO A 134 -6.38 -12.51 -18.74
N PHE A 135 -6.86 -11.28 -18.55
CA PHE A 135 -8.22 -10.83 -18.83
C PHE A 135 -8.23 -9.78 -19.96
N SER A 136 -7.26 -9.83 -20.88
CA SER A 136 -7.13 -8.84 -21.98
C SER A 136 -8.30 -8.83 -22.95
N ASP A 137 -8.97 -9.98 -23.09
CA ASP A 137 -10.01 -10.20 -24.10
C ASP A 137 -11.41 -9.86 -23.56
N LEU A 138 -11.51 -9.51 -22.27
CA LEU A 138 -12.77 -9.13 -21.63
C LEU A 138 -13.10 -7.65 -21.86
N PRO A 139 -14.40 -7.29 -21.91
CA PRO A 139 -14.85 -5.90 -21.83
C PRO A 139 -14.26 -5.15 -20.63
N GLU A 140 -14.09 -3.83 -20.77
CA GLU A 140 -13.44 -3.00 -19.74
C GLU A 140 -14.21 -3.01 -18.41
N ASP A 141 -15.53 -3.01 -18.46
CA ASP A 141 -16.39 -3.08 -17.28
C ASP A 141 -16.27 -4.42 -16.54
N GLU A 142 -16.24 -5.55 -17.26
CA GLU A 142 -15.97 -6.87 -16.67
C GLU A 142 -14.58 -6.94 -16.04
N PHE A 143 -13.55 -6.46 -16.75
CA PHE A 143 -12.20 -6.35 -16.22
C PHE A 143 -12.13 -5.53 -14.93
N ASN A 144 -12.85 -4.41 -14.89
CA ASN A 144 -12.93 -3.54 -13.71
C ASN A 144 -13.59 -4.26 -12.52
N ILE A 145 -14.63 -5.06 -12.75
CA ILE A 145 -15.27 -5.87 -11.70
C ILE A 145 -14.29 -6.94 -11.18
N ILE A 146 -13.62 -7.68 -12.07
CA ILE A 146 -12.66 -8.74 -11.69
C ILE A 146 -11.50 -8.16 -10.89
N THR A 147 -10.89 -7.08 -11.38
CA THR A 147 -9.79 -6.41 -10.68
C THR A 147 -10.22 -5.84 -9.34
N THR A 148 -11.44 -5.30 -9.23
CA THR A 148 -12.01 -4.85 -7.96
C THR A 148 -12.18 -6.02 -6.99
N TYR A 149 -12.74 -7.15 -7.43
CA TYR A 149 -12.89 -8.36 -6.62
C TYR A 149 -11.55 -8.87 -6.11
N LEU A 150 -10.56 -9.03 -7.00
CA LEU A 150 -9.23 -9.54 -6.63
C LEU A 150 -8.51 -8.60 -5.66
N SER A 151 -8.54 -7.29 -5.91
CA SER A 151 -7.89 -6.28 -5.06
C SER A 151 -8.53 -6.22 -3.67
N THR A 152 -9.86 -6.18 -3.62
CA THR A 152 -10.63 -6.05 -2.37
C THR A 152 -10.48 -7.31 -1.53
N THR A 153 -10.65 -8.49 -2.15
CA THR A 153 -10.55 -9.77 -1.45
C THR A 153 -9.15 -10.00 -0.88
N LEU A 154 -8.10 -9.72 -1.66
CA LEU A 154 -6.72 -9.84 -1.20
C LEU A 154 -6.49 -9.00 0.07
N LEU A 155 -6.97 -7.75 0.09
CA LEU A 155 -6.69 -6.84 1.18
C LEU A 155 -7.61 -7.04 2.39
N ASP A 156 -8.91 -7.24 2.18
CA ASP A 156 -9.88 -7.33 3.26
C ASP A 156 -9.77 -8.63 4.06
N ILE A 157 -9.36 -9.75 3.44
CA ILE A 157 -9.03 -10.98 4.18
C ILE A 157 -7.86 -10.73 5.14
N TYR A 158 -6.81 -10.02 4.68
CA TYR A 158 -5.67 -9.67 5.53
C TYR A 158 -6.09 -8.74 6.68
N ARG A 159 -6.89 -7.71 6.37
CA ARG A 159 -7.42 -6.77 7.37
C ARG A 159 -8.25 -7.49 8.44
N GLN A 160 -9.08 -8.45 8.02
CA GLN A 160 -9.88 -9.26 8.96
C GLN A 160 -8.97 -10.07 9.88
N TRP A 161 -7.91 -10.69 9.35
CA TRP A 161 -6.94 -11.43 10.16
C TRP A 161 -6.25 -10.55 11.22
N VAL A 162 -5.88 -9.32 10.86
CA VAL A 162 -5.33 -8.33 11.80
C VAL A 162 -6.37 -7.91 12.84
N ALA A 163 -7.62 -7.65 12.42
CA ALA A 163 -8.72 -7.30 13.33
C ALA A 163 -9.02 -8.41 14.34
N ASP A 164 -8.88 -9.68 13.93
CA ASP A 164 -8.97 -10.86 14.80
C ASP A 164 -7.74 -11.06 15.69
N LYS A 165 -6.83 -10.09 15.72
CA LYS A 165 -5.59 -10.09 16.52
C LYS A 165 -4.64 -11.22 16.12
N LYS A 166 -4.63 -11.58 14.83
CA LYS A 166 -3.71 -12.58 14.24
C LYS A 166 -3.77 -13.94 14.95
N LYS A 167 -4.95 -14.34 15.47
CA LYS A 167 -5.15 -15.62 16.17
C LYS A 167 -4.82 -16.83 15.30
N MET A 168 -5.18 -16.77 14.02
CA MET A 168 -4.85 -17.79 13.03
C MET A 168 -3.39 -17.64 12.59
N SER A 169 -2.70 -18.74 12.28
CA SER A 169 -1.33 -18.66 11.75
C SER A 169 -1.31 -18.00 10.36
N LEU A 170 -0.22 -17.30 10.04
CA LEU A 170 -0.03 -16.68 8.72
C LEU A 170 -0.10 -17.72 7.59
N ASN A 171 0.47 -18.91 7.79
CA ASN A 171 0.39 -19.98 6.79
C ASN A 171 -1.04 -20.42 6.52
N ARG A 172 -1.87 -20.55 7.58
CA ARG A 172 -3.27 -20.94 7.39
C ARG A 172 -4.08 -19.84 6.72
N LEU A 173 -3.80 -18.58 7.04
CA LEU A 173 -4.38 -17.44 6.33
C LEU A 173 -4.04 -17.49 4.83
N ILE A 174 -2.76 -17.68 4.50
CA ILE A 174 -2.29 -17.77 3.11
C ILE A 174 -2.98 -18.93 2.38
N GLU A 175 -3.11 -20.10 3.00
CA GLU A 175 -3.84 -21.22 2.40
C GLU A 175 -5.27 -20.85 2.04
N ILE A 176 -6.03 -20.28 2.98
CA ILE A 176 -7.44 -19.90 2.76
C ILE A 176 -7.55 -18.83 1.68
N ALA A 177 -6.76 -17.75 1.78
CA ALA A 177 -6.78 -16.64 0.84
C ALA A 177 -6.35 -17.07 -0.57
N SER A 178 -5.35 -17.94 -0.68
CA SER A 178 -4.90 -18.51 -1.95
C SER A 178 -5.98 -19.36 -2.60
N THR A 179 -6.67 -20.21 -1.85
CA THR A 179 -7.78 -21.01 -2.40
C THR A 179 -8.90 -20.12 -2.93
N LEU A 180 -9.35 -19.13 -2.15
CA LEU A 180 -10.42 -18.22 -2.55
C LEU A 180 -10.04 -17.38 -3.78
N THR A 181 -8.82 -16.86 -3.79
CA THR A 181 -8.32 -16.00 -4.88
C THR A 181 -8.07 -16.81 -6.16
N ALA A 182 -7.44 -17.99 -6.06
CA ALA A 182 -7.17 -18.85 -7.21
C ALA A 182 -8.46 -19.35 -7.86
N ASN A 183 -9.45 -19.78 -7.07
CA ASN A 183 -10.72 -20.24 -7.61
C ASN A 183 -11.49 -19.12 -8.32
N GLY A 184 -11.52 -17.91 -7.76
CA GLY A 184 -12.12 -16.76 -8.42
C GLY A 184 -11.38 -16.35 -9.70
N PHE A 185 -10.05 -16.39 -9.69
CA PHE A 185 -9.21 -16.07 -10.85
C PHE A 185 -9.37 -17.09 -11.99
N TYR A 186 -9.20 -18.38 -11.71
CA TYR A 186 -9.32 -19.43 -12.73
C TYR A 186 -10.76 -19.64 -13.20
N GLY A 187 -11.76 -19.32 -12.37
CA GLY A 187 -13.17 -19.33 -12.77
C GLY A 187 -13.52 -18.30 -13.84
N MET A 188 -12.70 -17.27 -14.03
CA MET A 188 -12.87 -16.27 -15.09
C MET A 188 -12.03 -16.56 -16.33
N ILE A 189 -10.86 -17.21 -16.20
CA ILE A 189 -9.99 -17.55 -17.33
C ILE A 189 -10.46 -18.81 -18.07
N ASN A 190 -11.00 -19.78 -17.34
CA ASN A 190 -11.35 -21.10 -17.89
C ASN A 190 -12.85 -21.23 -18.22
N GLN A 191 -13.53 -20.13 -18.55
CA GLN A 191 -14.91 -20.22 -19.03
C GLN A 191 -14.91 -20.78 -20.46
N PRO A 192 -15.78 -21.78 -20.76
CA PRO A 192 -15.88 -22.37 -22.09
C PRO A 192 -16.38 -21.39 -23.16
#